data_AF-A0AAE6IW53-F1
#
_entry.id   AF-A0AAE6IW53-F1
#
_cell.length_a   1.000
_cell.length_b   1.000
_cell.length_c   1.000
_cell.angle_alpha   90.00
_cell.angle_beta   90.00
_cell.angle_gamma   90.00
#
_symmetry.space_group_name_H-M   'P 1'
#
loop_
_entity.id
_entity.type
_entity.pdbx_description
1 polymer ?
#
loop_
_entity_poly.entity_id
_entity_poly.type
_entity_poly.pdbx_seq_one_letter_code
_entity_poly.pdbx_strand_id
1 'polypeptide(L)'
;MRHVFSFEGGEYLSSMGASWFISYAYYDKVDKSQTKWLAVDIVDQRISLYKRTDKYHIKWLEEVCNMQDAKLNTNTLGLDANEIKRMV
;
A
#
# COMPACT_ATOMS: atom_id res chain seq x y z
N MET A 1 5.45 16.18 -10.23
CA MET A 1 4.06 15.85 -10.61
C MET A 1 3.69 14.58 -9.88
N ARG A 2 2.66 14.58 -9.03
CA ARG A 2 2.25 13.39 -8.27
C ARG A 2 1.50 12.48 -9.24
N HIS A 3 2.01 11.28 -9.52
CA HIS A 3 1.29 10.31 -10.35
C HIS A 3 0.08 9.81 -9.55
N VAL A 4 -1.11 10.23 -9.97
CA VAL A 4 -2.38 9.73 -9.47
C VAL A 4 -2.76 8.51 -10.30
N PHE A 5 -3.13 7.40 -9.65
CA PHE A 5 -3.66 6.25 -10.39
C PHE A 5 -4.98 6.62 -11.08
N SER A 6 -5.20 6.13 -12.30
CA SER A 6 -6.36 6.50 -13.14
C SER A 6 -7.67 5.81 -12.75
N PHE A 7 -7.72 5.15 -11.59
CA PHE A 7 -8.89 4.42 -11.09
C PHE A 7 -9.47 5.10 -9.84
N GLU A 8 -10.74 4.81 -9.54
CA GLU A 8 -11.42 5.37 -8.36
C GLU A 8 -10.65 5.10 -7.05
N GLY A 9 -10.45 6.14 -6.26
CA GLY A 9 -9.65 6.12 -5.03
C GLY A 9 -8.14 6.10 -5.27
N GLY A 10 -7.69 6.14 -6.53
CA GLY A 10 -6.29 6.15 -6.91
C GLY A 10 -5.49 7.31 -6.32
N GLU A 11 -6.12 8.47 -6.11
CA GLU A 11 -5.55 9.62 -5.43
C GLU A 11 -5.20 9.33 -3.97
N TYR A 12 -6.03 8.54 -3.28
CA TYR A 12 -5.77 8.14 -1.90
C TYR A 12 -4.65 7.11 -1.83
N LEU A 13 -4.66 6.11 -2.72
CA LEU A 13 -3.59 5.11 -2.79
C LEU A 13 -2.24 5.76 -3.14
N SER A 14 -2.20 6.68 -4.10
CA SER A 14 -1.00 7.46 -4.41
C SER A 14 -0.52 8.30 -3.24
N SER A 15 -1.44 8.82 -2.41
CA SER A 15 -1.07 9.57 -1.21
C SER A 15 -0.56 8.68 -0.07
N MET A 16 -1.14 7.48 0.08
CA MET A 16 -0.76 6.50 1.11
C MET A 16 0.54 5.76 0.77
N GLY A 17 0.74 5.48 -0.52
CA GLY A 17 1.77 4.62 -1.06
C GLY A 17 1.29 3.16 -1.15
N ALA A 18 1.35 2.58 -2.36
CA ALA A 18 0.88 1.22 -2.61
C ALA A 18 1.59 0.17 -1.74
N SER A 19 2.92 0.20 -1.65
CA SER A 19 3.68 -0.75 -0.83
C SER A 19 3.39 -0.61 0.67
N TRP A 20 3.12 0.62 1.13
CA TRP A 20 2.72 0.85 2.51
C TRP A 20 1.32 0.29 2.79
N PHE A 21 0.39 0.54 1.86
CA PHE A 21 -0.96 -0.02 1.92
C PHE A 21 -0.93 -1.54 2.07
N ILE A 22 -0.16 -2.24 1.22
CA ILE A 22 -0.06 -3.71 1.31
C ILE A 22 0.56 -4.16 2.63
N SER A 23 1.68 -3.56 3.05
CA SER A 23 2.34 -3.94 4.30
C SER A 23 1.41 -3.76 5.51
N TYR A 24 0.61 -2.67 5.55
CA TYR A 24 -0.34 -2.44 6.62
C TYR A 24 -1.58 -3.33 6.52
N ALA A 25 -2.13 -3.56 5.33
CA ALA A 25 -3.28 -4.44 5.12
C ALA A 25 -2.97 -5.88 5.54
N TYR A 26 -1.78 -6.37 5.18
CA TYR A 26 -1.29 -7.69 5.59
C TYR A 26 -1.11 -7.79 7.11
N TYR A 27 -0.55 -6.75 7.75
CA TYR A 27 -0.52 -6.64 9.20
C TYR A 27 -1.92 -6.66 9.82
N ASP A 28 -2.86 -5.90 9.25
CA ASP A 28 -4.21 -5.75 9.78
C ASP A 28 -4.98 -7.08 9.74
N LYS A 29 -4.86 -7.84 8.64
CA LYS A 29 -5.71 -8.99 8.33
C LYS A 29 -5.05 -10.37 8.47
N VAL A 30 -3.72 -10.46 8.34
CA VAL A 30 -3.03 -11.76 8.19
C VAL A 30 -1.99 -11.99 9.27
N ASP A 31 -0.97 -11.14 9.39
CA ASP A 31 0.18 -11.38 10.26
C ASP A 31 0.65 -10.12 10.99
N LYS A 32 0.43 -10.08 12.31
CA LYS A 32 0.81 -8.95 13.17
C LYS A 32 2.33 -8.77 13.31
N SER A 33 3.16 -9.71 12.87
CA SER A 33 4.62 -9.58 12.88
C SER A 33 5.15 -8.68 11.75
N GLN A 34 4.35 -8.48 10.69
CA GLN A 34 4.71 -7.58 9.61
C GLN A 34 4.63 -6.11 10.09
N THR A 35 5.78 -5.51 10.34
CA THR A 35 5.94 -4.16 10.93
C THR A 35 6.65 -3.17 10.01
N LYS A 36 6.96 -3.54 8.76
CA LYS A 36 7.66 -2.69 7.78
C LYS A 36 6.93 -1.38 7.51
N TRP A 37 5.59 -1.35 7.61
CA TRP A 37 4.78 -0.14 7.50
C TRP A 37 5.09 0.92 8.58
N LEU A 38 5.78 0.56 9.67
CA LEU A 38 6.24 1.53 10.69
C LEU A 38 7.47 2.34 10.26
N ALA A 39 8.15 1.97 9.16
CA ALA A 39 9.38 2.62 8.71
C ALA A 39 9.17 4.01 8.03
N VAL A 40 8.08 4.71 8.36
CA VAL A 40 7.74 6.03 7.80
C VAL A 40 7.35 6.98 8.92
N ASP A 41 7.65 8.27 8.77
CA ASP A 41 7.42 9.26 9.84
C ASP A 41 5.94 9.58 10.10
N ILE A 42 5.06 9.24 9.15
CA ILE A 42 3.66 9.71 9.11
C ILE A 42 2.66 8.57 9.24
N VAL A 43 2.88 7.67 10.20
CA VAL A 43 2.08 6.44 10.39
C VAL A 43 0.61 6.74 10.64
N ASP A 44 0.29 7.60 11.62
CA ASP A 44 -1.10 7.82 12.06
C ASP A 44 -2.00 8.41 10.98
N GLN A 45 -1.46 9.28 10.13
CA GLN A 45 -2.21 9.86 9.01
C GLN A 45 -2.52 8.78 7.96
N ARG A 46 -1.58 7.87 7.70
CA ARG A 46 -1.79 6.76 6.75
C ARG A 46 -2.78 5.73 7.29
N ILE A 47 -2.74 5.42 8.59
CA ILE A 47 -3.75 4.56 9.25
C ILE A 47 -5.13 5.18 9.16
N SER A 48 -5.25 6.49 9.43
CA SER A 48 -6.53 7.20 9.34
C SER A 48 -7.05 7.23 7.90
N LEU A 49 -6.16 7.41 6.92
CA LEU A 49 -6.51 7.32 5.50
C LEU A 49 -6.98 5.91 5.13
N TYR A 50 -6.26 4.86 5.53
CA TYR A 50 -6.64 3.46 5.31
C TYR A 50 -8.04 3.16 5.84
N LYS A 51 -8.33 3.55 7.09
CA LYS A 51 -9.64 3.28 7.69
C LYS A 51 -10.81 3.94 6.94
N ARG A 52 -10.63 5.18 6.46
CA ARG A 52 -11.71 5.90 5.74
C ARG A 52 -11.84 5.51 4.27
N THR A 53 -10.90 4.74 3.72
CA THR A 53 -10.88 4.30 2.32
C THR A 53 -11.16 2.80 2.16
N ASP A 54 -11.74 2.16 3.18
CA ASP A 54 -12.00 0.72 3.21
C ASP A 54 -12.71 0.18 1.96
N LYS A 55 -13.67 0.94 1.43
CA LYS A 55 -14.44 0.65 0.21
C LYS A 55 -13.58 0.45 -1.04
N TYR A 56 -12.33 0.92 -1.03
CA TYR A 56 -11.40 0.81 -2.17
C TYR A 56 -10.39 -0.33 -2.02
N HIS A 57 -10.25 -0.94 -0.84
CA HIS A 57 -9.13 -1.83 -0.55
C HIS A 57 -9.08 -3.06 -1.46
N ILE A 58 -10.22 -3.71 -1.73
CA ILE A 58 -10.28 -4.88 -2.62
C ILE A 58 -9.74 -4.53 -4.01
N LYS A 59 -10.21 -3.42 -4.57
CA LYS A 59 -9.75 -2.94 -5.88
C LYS A 59 -8.26 -2.62 -5.86
N TRP A 60 -7.76 -1.97 -4.80
CA TRP A 60 -6.33 -1.65 -4.71
C TRP A 60 -5.45 -2.89 -4.61
N LEU A 61 -5.90 -3.96 -3.95
CA LEU A 61 -5.20 -5.25 -3.95
C LEU A 61 -5.08 -5.80 -5.38
N GLU A 62 -6.18 -5.83 -6.14
CA GLU A 62 -6.18 -6.25 -7.54
C GLU A 62 -5.24 -5.40 -8.42
N GLU A 63 -5.27 -4.07 -8.26
CA GLU A 63 -4.41 -3.15 -9.00
C GLU A 63 -2.92 -3.36 -8.66
N VAL A 64 -2.59 -3.65 -7.40
CA VAL A 64 -1.21 -3.94 -6.98
C VAL A 64 -0.71 -5.25 -7.58
N CYS A 65 -1.53 -6.31 -7.63
CA CYS A 65 -1.16 -7.55 -8.32
C CYS A 65 -0.75 -7.30 -9.78
N ASN A 66 -1.46 -6.40 -10.45
CA ASN A 66 -1.23 -6.05 -11.86
C ASN A 66 -0.17 -4.95 -12.05
N MET A 67 0.37 -4.37 -10.97
CA MET A 67 1.33 -3.28 -11.06
C MET A 67 2.71 -3.78 -11.52
N GLN A 68 3.40 -2.95 -12.30
CA GLN A 68 4.79 -3.20 -12.70
C GLN A 68 5.72 -3.20 -11.48
N ASP A 69 6.58 -4.20 -11.40
CA ASP A 69 7.52 -4.39 -10.28
C ASP A 69 8.42 -3.17 -10.05
N ALA A 70 8.87 -2.52 -11.13
CA ALA A 70 9.67 -1.31 -11.06
C ALA A 70 8.98 -0.18 -10.28
N LYS A 71 7.63 -0.09 -10.31
CA LYS A 71 6.87 0.89 -9.53
C LYS A 71 6.75 0.50 -8.06
N LEU A 72 6.62 -0.79 -7.78
CA LEU A 72 6.55 -1.29 -6.40
C LEU A 72 7.90 -1.14 -5.70
N ASN A 73 9.00 -1.31 -6.42
CA ASN A 73 10.37 -1.22 -5.91
C ASN A 73 10.83 0.20 -5.54
N THR A 74 10.06 1.26 -5.83
CA THR A 74 10.44 2.64 -5.47
C THR A 74 10.08 3.02 -4.03
N ASN A 75 9.64 2.06 -3.21
CA ASN A 75 9.22 2.32 -1.84
C ASN A 75 10.42 2.42 -0.88
N THR A 76 10.23 3.14 0.23
CA THR A 76 11.25 3.33 1.26
C THR A 76 11.19 2.27 2.37
N LEU A 77 10.33 1.25 2.24
CA LEU A 77 10.16 0.19 3.25
C LEU A 77 11.19 -0.93 3.09
N GLY A 78 11.98 -0.89 1.99
CA GLY A 78 12.93 -1.94 1.64
C GLY A 78 12.26 -3.26 1.29
N LEU A 79 11.02 -3.21 0.79
CA LEU A 79 10.30 -4.36 0.26
C LEU A 79 10.41 -4.39 -1.26
N ASP A 80 10.73 -5.54 -1.83
CA ASP A 80 10.66 -5.70 -3.29
C ASP A 80 9.24 -6.06 -3.76
N ALA A 81 9.02 -5.99 -5.07
CA ALA A 81 7.75 -6.28 -5.71
C ALA A 81 7.25 -7.70 -5.45
N ASN A 82 8.15 -8.68 -5.32
CA ASN A 82 7.77 -10.07 -5.03
C ASN A 82 7.28 -10.20 -3.59
N GLU A 83 7.98 -9.59 -2.63
CA GLU A 83 7.54 -9.53 -1.24
C GLU A 83 6.19 -8.86 -1.12
N ILE A 84 5.99 -7.73 -1.81
CA ILE A 84 4.72 -7.01 -1.84
C ILE A 84 3.61 -7.88 -2.42
N LYS A 85 3.82 -8.50 -3.58
CA LYS A 85 2.79 -9.32 -4.25
C LYS A 85 2.45 -10.60 -3.48
N ARG A 86 3.34 -11.13 -2.64
CA ARG A 86 3.05 -12.26 -1.74
C ARG A 86 2.16 -11.89 -0.55
N MET A 87 2.01 -10.60 -0.26
CA MET A 87 1.18 -10.07 0.82
C MET A 87 -0.20 -9.59 0.34
N VAL A 88 -0.49 -9.73 -0.96
CA VAL A 88 -1.81 -9.48 -1.55
C VAL A 88 -2.68 -10.72 -1.43
#